data_AF-A0A2H0TWC3-F1
#
_entry.id   AF-A0A2H0TWC3-F1
#
_cell.length_a   1.000
_cell.length_b   1.000
_cell.length_c   1.000
_cell.angle_alpha   90.00
_cell.angle_beta   90.00
_cell.angle_gamma   90.00
#
_symmetry.space_group_name_H-M   'P 1'
#
loop_
_entity.id
_entity.type
_entity.pdbx_description
1 polymer ?
#
loop_
_entity_poly.entity_id
_entity_poly.type
_entity_poly.pdbx_seq_one_letter_code
_entity_poly.pdbx_strand_id
1 'polypeptide(L)'
;MSKKTKTHVDDIIIDAIHEMGNMFYIVLSLYIGPRFLVVDEHIANIIHIIFVVVVTYEIVRALQIVIRFALEQYASKNDNPASSGSMIHLGMLFVRIGLWSIAFLFVLSNLGIDITALVASLGIGSLAIARRYKIF
;
A
#
# COMPACT_ATOMS: atom_id res chain seq x y z
N MET A 1 -0.18 19.34 34.69
CA MET A 1 -1.37 18.77 34.03
C MET A 1 -0.96 18.07 32.75
N SER A 2 -1.24 16.75 32.69
CA SER A 2 -1.52 15.89 31.53
C SER A 2 -0.69 15.94 30.22
N LYS A 3 0.12 14.88 30.04
CA LYS A 3 0.27 14.01 28.84
C LYS A 3 0.98 14.54 27.58
N LYS A 4 2.32 14.49 27.66
CA LYS A 4 3.25 14.38 26.53
C LYS A 4 3.14 13.00 25.84
N THR A 5 2.27 12.82 24.83
CA THR A 5 2.31 11.62 23.95
C THR A 5 1.63 11.79 22.57
N LYS A 6 1.41 13.02 22.05
CA LYS A 6 0.60 13.23 20.82
C LYS A 6 1.39 13.51 19.52
N THR A 7 2.68 13.82 19.55
CA THR A 7 3.34 14.44 18.39
C THR A 7 3.75 13.47 17.28
N HIS A 8 4.20 12.25 17.61
CA HIS A 8 4.85 11.39 16.62
C HIS A 8 3.90 10.71 15.62
N VAL A 9 2.67 10.40 16.05
CA VAL A 9 1.66 9.77 15.17
C VAL A 9 1.01 10.82 14.26
N ASP A 10 0.87 12.05 14.75
CA ASP A 10 0.28 13.16 14.00
C ASP A 10 1.17 13.55 12.81
N ASP A 11 2.49 13.64 13.04
CA ASP A 11 3.47 13.94 11.98
C ASP A 11 3.42 12.89 10.85
N ILE A 12 3.31 11.59 11.19
CA ILE A 12 3.19 10.51 10.18
C ILE A 12 1.89 10.62 9.39
N ILE A 13 0.78 10.97 10.05
CA ILE A 13 -0.52 11.14 9.39
C ILE A 13 -0.47 12.35 8.45
N ILE A 14 0.11 13.46 8.90
CA ILE A 14 0.27 14.68 8.10
C ILE A 14 1.16 14.40 6.89
N ASP A 15 2.31 13.73 7.07
CA ASP A 15 3.19 13.37 5.96
C ASP A 15 2.50 12.42 4.97
N ALA A 16 1.77 11.42 5.46
CA ALA A 16 1.00 10.52 4.61
C ALA A 16 -0.09 11.26 3.80
N ILE A 17 -0.79 12.21 4.41
CA ILE A 17 -1.83 13.02 3.75
C ILE A 17 -1.20 14.03 2.78
N HIS A 18 -0.07 14.64 3.11
CA HIS A 18 0.62 15.59 2.24
C HIS A 18 1.20 14.89 1.01
N GLU A 19 1.53 13.61 1.17
CA GLU A 19 2.06 12.77 0.11
C GLU A 19 0.94 12.14 -0.76
N MET A 20 -0.31 12.06 -0.26
CA MET A 20 -1.52 11.88 -1.07
C MET A 20 -1.71 13.12 -1.96
N GLY A 21 -1.12 13.08 -3.16
CA GLY A 21 -0.95 14.27 -3.99
C GLY A 21 -2.27 14.81 -4.56
N ASN A 22 -2.19 15.98 -5.20
CA ASN A 22 -3.26 16.62 -5.98
C ASN A 22 -4.03 15.65 -6.90
N MET A 23 -3.39 14.56 -7.35
CA MET A 23 -4.00 13.53 -8.18
C MET A 23 -5.16 12.80 -7.50
N PHE A 24 -5.09 12.53 -6.19
CA PHE A 24 -6.17 11.91 -5.43
C PHE A 24 -7.44 12.77 -5.44
N TYR A 25 -7.30 14.06 -5.16
CA TYR A 25 -8.43 15.00 -5.13
C TYR A 25 -9.05 15.21 -6.51
N ILE A 26 -8.23 15.24 -7.58
CA ILE A 26 -8.71 15.30 -8.97
C ILE A 26 -9.53 14.06 -9.30
N VAL A 27 -9.05 12.87 -8.95
CA VAL A 27 -9.73 11.61 -9.27
C VAL A 27 -10.97 11.38 -8.40
N LEU A 28 -10.95 11.82 -7.15
CA LEU A 28 -12.10 11.79 -6.25
C LEU A 28 -13.24 12.68 -6.78
N SER A 29 -12.93 13.89 -7.23
CA SER A 29 -13.93 14.78 -7.85
C SER A 29 -14.47 14.21 -9.16
N LEU A 30 -13.62 13.57 -9.98
CA LEU A 30 -14.02 12.91 -11.22
C LEU A 30 -14.86 11.64 -11.00
N TYR A 31 -14.74 10.96 -9.85
CA TYR A 31 -15.57 9.81 -9.51
C TYR A 31 -16.96 10.20 -8.98
N ILE A 32 -17.04 11.30 -8.24
CA ILE A 32 -18.30 11.79 -7.67
C ILE A 32 -19.17 12.46 -8.75
N GLY A 33 -18.56 13.22 -9.65
CA GLY A 33 -19.28 13.98 -10.70
C GLY A 33 -20.25 13.14 -11.55
N PRO A 34 -19.82 11.99 -12.13
CA PRO A 34 -20.66 11.14 -12.97
C PRO A 34 -21.88 10.56 -12.27
N ARG A 35 -21.89 10.43 -10.93
CA ARG A 35 -23.06 9.94 -10.19
C ARG A 35 -24.27 10.88 -10.27
N PHE A 36 -24.05 12.14 -10.66
CA PHE A 36 -25.09 13.15 -10.85
C PHE A 36 -25.45 13.40 -12.32
N LEU A 37 -24.79 12.71 -13.26
CA LEU A 37 -25.06 12.79 -14.69
C LEU A 37 -25.62 11.45 -15.17
N VAL A 38 -26.55 11.48 -16.14
CA VAL A 38 -27.00 10.26 -16.83
C VAL A 38 -25.89 9.84 -17.78
N VAL A 39 -24.92 9.10 -17.24
CA VAL A 39 -23.73 8.64 -17.97
C VAL A 39 -23.94 7.20 -18.43
N ASP A 40 -23.50 6.91 -19.65
CA ASP A 40 -23.48 5.55 -20.22
C ASP A 40 -22.73 4.57 -19.30
N GLU A 41 -23.26 3.35 -19.16
CA GLU A 41 -22.71 2.32 -18.25
C GLU A 41 -21.25 1.98 -18.56
N HIS A 42 -20.83 2.04 -19.83
CA HIS A 42 -19.44 1.78 -20.21
C HIS A 42 -18.51 2.88 -19.68
N ILE A 43 -18.93 4.14 -19.75
CA ILE A 43 -18.15 5.28 -19.25
C ILE A 43 -18.09 5.24 -17.72
N ALA A 44 -19.21 4.92 -17.06
CA ALA A 44 -19.26 4.79 -15.60
C ALA A 44 -18.30 3.69 -15.10
N ASN A 45 -18.24 2.54 -15.79
CA ASN A 45 -17.32 1.46 -15.46
C ASN A 45 -15.85 1.86 -15.65
N ILE A 46 -15.51 2.55 -16.75
CA ILE A 46 -14.13 3.03 -16.97
C ILE A 46 -13.71 4.00 -15.86
N ILE A 47 -14.59 4.95 -15.48
CA ILE A 47 -14.31 5.89 -14.41
C ILE A 47 -14.14 5.17 -13.07
N HIS A 48 -14.96 4.14 -12.79
CA HIS A 48 -14.83 3.34 -11.58
C HIS A 48 -13.47 2.61 -11.53
N ILE A 49 -13.04 2.01 -12.65
CA ILE A 49 -11.74 1.31 -12.74
C ILE A 49 -10.59 2.29 -12.49
N ILE A 50 -10.61 3.46 -13.15
CA ILE A 50 -9.59 4.50 -12.95
C ILE A 50 -9.57 4.94 -11.48
N PHE A 51 -10.73 5.15 -10.87
CA PHE A 51 -10.84 5.50 -9.46
C PHE A 51 -10.22 4.44 -8.56
N VAL A 52 -10.56 3.16 -8.75
CA VAL A 52 -10.00 2.05 -7.98
C VAL A 52 -8.48 2.00 -8.11
N VAL A 53 -7.94 2.13 -9.32
CA VAL A 53 -6.48 2.10 -9.56
C VAL A 53 -5.78 3.24 -8.82
N VAL A 54 -6.30 4.46 -8.93
CA VAL A 54 -5.70 5.64 -8.30
C VAL A 54 -5.79 5.55 -6.78
N VAL A 55 -6.96 5.20 -6.24
CA VAL A 55 -7.13 5.04 -4.79
C VAL A 55 -6.21 3.97 -4.24
N THR A 56 -6.10 2.83 -4.94
CA THR A 56 -5.20 1.74 -4.55
C THR A 56 -3.74 2.21 -4.56
N TYR A 57 -3.33 2.96 -5.59
CA TYR A 57 -1.98 3.50 -5.69
C TYR A 57 -1.66 4.46 -4.53
N GLU A 58 -2.57 5.36 -4.18
CA GLU A 58 -2.38 6.30 -3.06
C GLU A 58 -2.32 5.56 -1.72
N ILE A 59 -3.15 4.54 -1.51
CA ILE A 59 -3.10 3.69 -0.31
C ILE A 59 -1.74 2.98 -0.21
N VAL A 60 -1.23 2.42 -1.31
CA VAL A 60 0.09 1.76 -1.33
C VAL A 60 1.20 2.75 -0.97
N ARG A 61 1.16 3.98 -1.50
CA ARG A 61 2.13 5.02 -1.15
C ARG A 61 2.06 5.39 0.33
N ALA A 62 0.86 5.64 0.86
CA ALA A 62 0.65 5.92 2.27
C ALA A 62 1.21 4.81 3.17
N LEU A 63 0.92 3.54 2.85
CA LEU A 63 1.45 2.40 3.60
C LEU A 63 2.98 2.30 3.51
N GLN A 64 3.58 2.60 2.37
CA GLN A 64 5.05 2.59 2.22
C GLN A 64 5.72 3.62 3.14
N ILE A 65 5.12 4.81 3.32
CA ILE A 65 5.63 5.85 4.21
C ILE A 65 5.55 5.38 5.67
N VAL A 66 4.37 4.91 6.09
CA VAL A 66 4.14 4.41 7.45
C VAL A 66 5.10 3.27 7.81
N ILE A 67 5.29 2.32 6.89
CA ILE A 67 6.17 1.18 7.12
C ILE A 67 7.64 1.60 7.14
N ARG A 68 8.06 2.49 6.24
CA ARG A 68 9.42 3.05 6.26
C ARG A 68 9.73 3.69 7.61
N PHE A 69 8.83 4.55 8.08
CA PHE A 69 8.97 5.21 9.37
C PHE A 69 9.05 4.21 10.52
N ALA A 70 8.19 3.18 10.52
CA ALA A 70 8.22 2.13 11.53
C ALA A 70 9.56 1.36 11.52
N LEU A 71 10.12 1.08 10.33
CA LEU A 71 11.42 0.42 10.18
C LEU A 71 12.56 1.30 10.67
N GLU A 72 12.55 2.59 10.35
CA GLU A 72 13.55 3.57 10.81
C GLU A 72 13.50 3.75 12.34
N GLN A 73 12.30 3.83 12.90
CA GLN A 73 12.11 3.91 14.36
C GLN A 73 12.57 2.63 15.07
N TYR A 74 12.35 1.46 14.47
CA TYR A 74 12.84 0.20 15.03
C TYR A 74 14.37 0.09 14.94
N ALA A 75 14.96 0.54 13.83
CA ALA A 75 16.39 0.49 13.59
C ALA A 75 17.18 1.48 14.47
N SER A 76 16.64 2.68 14.70
CA SER A 76 17.24 3.68 15.60
C SER A 76 17.28 3.23 17.07
N LYS A 77 16.44 2.26 17.45
CA LYS A 77 16.43 1.66 18.79
C LYS A 77 17.47 0.54 18.98
N ASN A 78 18.11 0.11 17.89
CA ASN A 78 19.15 -0.93 17.90
C ASN A 78 20.51 -0.29 17.54
N ASP A 79 21.47 -0.32 18.46
CA ASP A 79 22.76 0.41 18.42
C ASP A 79 23.77 0.01 17.31
N ASN A 80 23.35 -0.67 16.23
CA ASN A 80 24.25 -1.09 15.13
C ASN A 80 23.98 -0.32 13.80
N PRO A 81 24.52 0.89 13.63
CA PRO A 81 24.21 1.77 12.49
C PRO A 81 24.63 1.24 11.12
N ALA A 82 25.69 0.42 11.04
CA ALA A 82 26.19 -0.14 9.77
C ALA A 82 25.31 -1.25 9.19
N SER A 83 24.62 -2.03 10.04
CA SER A 83 23.64 -3.04 9.60
C SER A 83 22.25 -2.47 9.37
N SER A 84 21.91 -1.36 10.04
CA SER A 84 20.57 -0.75 10.00
C SER A 84 20.17 -0.26 8.61
N GLY A 85 21.04 0.42 7.88
CA GLY A 85 20.71 0.97 6.54
C GLY A 85 20.40 -0.13 5.50
N SER A 86 21.25 -1.15 5.41
CA SER A 86 21.05 -2.27 4.47
C SER A 86 19.82 -3.11 4.84
N MET A 87 19.57 -3.29 6.14
CA MET A 87 18.43 -4.06 6.64
C MET A 87 17.10 -3.32 6.40
N ILE A 88 17.05 -1.99 6.58
CA ILE A 88 15.89 -1.17 6.19
C ILE A 88 15.66 -1.24 4.68
N HIS A 89 16.71 -1.14 3.87
CA HIS A 89 16.58 -1.18 2.41
C HIS A 89 16.01 -2.51 1.91
N LEU A 90 16.55 -3.64 2.42
CA LEU A 90 16.04 -4.97 2.13
C LEU A 90 14.60 -5.15 2.63
N GLY A 91 14.30 -4.70 3.85
CA GLY A 91 12.95 -4.74 4.41
C GLY A 91 11.93 -3.98 3.55
N MET A 92 12.28 -2.76 3.13
CA MET A 92 11.46 -1.95 2.23
C MET A 92 11.28 -2.59 0.86
N LEU A 93 12.26 -3.32 0.34
CA LEU A 93 12.12 -4.05 -0.92
C LEU A 93 11.06 -5.15 -0.81
N PHE A 94 11.07 -5.95 0.26
CA PHE A 94 10.04 -6.97 0.49
C PHE A 94 8.65 -6.35 0.69
N VAL A 95 8.56 -5.28 1.48
CA VAL A 95 7.31 -4.54 1.69
C VAL A 95 6.77 -4.00 0.37
N ARG A 96 7.62 -3.42 -0.47
CA ARG A 96 7.22 -2.90 -1.78
C ARG A 96 6.67 -4.01 -2.66
N ILE A 97 7.36 -5.16 -2.74
CA ILE A 97 6.89 -6.31 -3.52
C ILE A 97 5.54 -6.81 -3.00
N GLY A 98 5.40 -6.96 -1.68
CA GLY A 98 4.15 -7.41 -1.05
C GLY A 98 2.97 -6.47 -1.30
N LEU A 99 3.16 -5.17 -1.04
CA LEU A 99 2.12 -4.16 -1.24
C LEU A 99 1.68 -4.07 -2.69
N TRP A 100 2.62 -4.07 -3.64
CA TRP A 100 2.29 -4.04 -5.06
C TRP A 100 1.58 -5.33 -5.54
N SER A 101 1.95 -6.48 -4.98
CA SER A 101 1.27 -7.75 -5.28
C SER A 101 -0.19 -7.70 -4.81
N ILE A 102 -0.44 -7.23 -3.58
CA ILE A 102 -1.79 -7.08 -3.03
C ILE A 102 -2.59 -6.05 -3.82
N ALA A 103 -1.99 -4.90 -4.13
CA ALA A 103 -2.61 -3.85 -4.91
C ALA A 103 -3.02 -4.32 -6.31
N PHE A 104 -2.14 -5.07 -6.97
CA PHE A 104 -2.43 -5.67 -8.27
C PHE A 104 -3.63 -6.61 -8.18
N LEU A 105 -3.64 -7.55 -7.23
CA LEU A 105 -4.78 -8.45 -7.04
C LEU A 105 -6.07 -7.71 -6.74
N PHE A 106 -6.03 -6.67 -5.91
CA PHE A 106 -7.18 -5.86 -5.58
C PHE A 106 -7.78 -5.16 -6.81
N VAL A 107 -6.93 -4.61 -7.68
CA VAL A 107 -7.38 -4.02 -8.95
C VAL A 107 -8.01 -5.10 -9.84
N LEU A 108 -7.39 -6.28 -9.98
CA LEU A 108 -7.97 -7.37 -10.77
C LEU A 108 -9.33 -7.83 -10.25
N SER A 109 -9.50 -7.94 -8.93
CA SER A 109 -10.80 -8.32 -8.36
C SER A 109 -11.89 -7.27 -8.62
N ASN A 110 -11.53 -5.98 -8.65
CA ASN A 110 -12.48 -4.92 -8.99
C ASN A 110 -12.79 -4.87 -10.50
N LEU A 111 -11.93 -5.45 -11.35
CA LEU A 111 -12.20 -5.66 -12.78
C LEU A 111 -13.12 -6.87 -13.05
N GLY A 112 -13.53 -7.60 -12.01
CA GLY A 112 -14.33 -8.82 -12.15
C GLY A 112 -13.53 -10.06 -12.55
N ILE A 113 -12.19 -9.99 -12.50
CA ILE A 113 -11.33 -11.14 -12.76
C ILE A 113 -11.27 -12.00 -11.50
N ASP A 114 -11.47 -13.32 -11.64
CA ASP A 114 -11.29 -14.25 -10.53
C ASP A 114 -9.81 -14.33 -10.13
N ILE A 115 -9.51 -13.86 -8.92
CA ILE A 115 -8.17 -13.84 -8.35
C ILE A 115 -7.87 -15.08 -7.51
N THR A 116 -8.82 -16.02 -7.34
CA THR A 116 -8.67 -17.19 -6.45
C THR A 116 -7.42 -17.99 -6.79
N ALA A 117 -7.18 -18.26 -8.07
CA ALA A 117 -5.99 -18.97 -8.53
C ALA A 117 -4.69 -18.19 -8.27
N LEU A 118 -4.72 -16.87 -8.42
CA LEU A 118 -3.57 -15.99 -8.18
C LEU A 118 -3.24 -15.88 -6.68
N VAL A 119 -4.25 -15.75 -5.84
CA VAL A 119 -4.09 -15.73 -4.38
C VAL A 119 -3.59 -17.09 -3.88
N ALA A 120 -4.12 -18.19 -4.43
CA ALA A 120 -3.66 -19.54 -4.11
C ALA A 120 -2.19 -19.75 -4.49
N SER A 121 -1.73 -19.24 -5.65
CA SER A 121 -0.33 -19.38 -6.06
C SER A 121 0.63 -18.58 -5.18
N LEU A 122 0.25 -17.39 -4.73
CA LEU A 122 1.01 -16.61 -3.75
C LEU A 122 1.11 -17.34 -2.39
N GLY A 123 0.03 -17.99 -1.96
CA GLY A 123 -0.01 -18.79 -0.73
C GLY A 123 0.85 -20.06 -0.80
N ILE A 124 0.71 -20.85 -1.87
CA ILE A 124 1.47 -22.10 -2.07
C ILE A 124 2.96 -21.78 -2.29
N GLY A 125 3.29 -20.73 -3.04
CA GLY A 125 4.67 -20.29 -3.27
C GLY A 125 5.40 -19.96 -1.96
N SER A 126 4.69 -19.38 -0.99
CA SER A 126 5.25 -19.05 0.33
C SER A 126 5.62 -20.29 1.16
N LEU A 127 4.80 -21.34 1.12
CA LEU A 127 5.05 -22.60 1.83
C LEU A 127 6.29 -23.34 1.28
N ALA A 128 6.57 -23.22 -0.02
CA ALA A 128 7.73 -23.85 -0.64
C ALA A 128 9.06 -23.24 -0.13
N ILE A 129 9.10 -21.92 0.06
CA ILE A 129 10.28 -21.22 0.60
C ILE A 129 10.53 -21.66 2.05
N ALA A 130 9.47 -21.76 2.86
CA ALA A 130 9.58 -22.16 4.26
C ALA A 130 10.14 -23.58 4.44
N ARG A 131 9.80 -24.52 3.55
CA ARG A 131 10.32 -25.89 3.62
C ARG A 131 11.80 -25.98 3.26
N ARG A 132 12.31 -25.12 2.39
CA ARG A 132 13.71 -25.16 1.96
C ARG A 132 14.69 -24.73 3.07
N TYR A 133 14.27 -23.89 4.02
CA TYR A 133 15.12 -23.48 5.15
C TYR A 133 15.11 -24.48 6.32
N LYS A 134 14.27 -25.51 6.30
CA LYS A 134 14.14 -26.52 7.37
C LYS A 134 15.00 -27.77 7.15
N ILE A 135 16.02 -27.70 6.27
CA ILE A 135 16.85 -28.86 5.86
C ILE A 135 18.33 -28.69 6.29
N PHE A 136 18.65 -27.75 7.18
CA PHE A 136 19.91 -27.74 7.93
C PHE A 136 19.63 -27.67 9.43
#